data_AF-A0A2A3VMP3-F1
#
_entry.id   AF-A0A2A3VMP3-F1
#
_cell.length_a   1.000
_cell.length_b   1.000
_cell.length_c   1.000
_cell.angle_alpha   90.00
_cell.angle_beta   90.00
_cell.angle_gamma   90.00
#
_symmetry.space_group_name_H-M   'P 1'
#
loop_
_entity.id
_entity.type
_entity.pdbx_description
1 polymer ?
#
loop_
_entity_poly.entity_id
_entity_poly.type
_entity_poly.pdbx_seq_one_letter_code
_entity_poly.pdbx_strand_id
1 'polypeptide(L)'
;MVIALLLGAAFAAAVPLTHLRDFEALHGRYAPGGDCRRQPQIVVDAAGIAFTGGPSLPRADRPDYAATFMGPAYTGIALTFFPYADEPRPLLLTFNADETPGRLTVQSEDFDYPGGPPLPARYRPWVAASPYAKCG
;
A
#
# COMPACT_ATOMS: atom_id res chain seq x y z
N MET A 1 -45.10 -8.55 -8.94
CA MET A 1 -44.07 -8.98 -7.96
C MET A 1 -42.78 -8.26 -8.33
N VAL A 2 -42.47 -7.16 -7.65
CA VAL A 2 -41.23 -6.40 -7.91
C VAL A 2 -40.17 -6.96 -6.97
N ILE A 3 -39.17 -7.63 -7.53
CA ILE A 3 -37.99 -8.07 -6.79
C ILE A 3 -37.13 -6.83 -6.57
N ALA A 4 -37.13 -6.30 -5.34
CA ALA A 4 -36.20 -5.26 -4.92
C ALA A 4 -34.81 -5.89 -4.78
N LEU A 5 -33.89 -5.54 -5.68
CA LEU A 5 -32.47 -5.85 -5.53
C LEU A 5 -31.93 -5.03 -4.36
N LEU A 6 -31.72 -5.68 -3.21
CA LEU A 6 -30.90 -5.15 -2.13
C LEU A 6 -29.44 -5.17 -2.60
N LEU A 7 -28.98 -4.05 -3.16
CA LEU A 7 -27.55 -3.77 -3.31
C LEU A 7 -26.96 -3.59 -1.91
N GLY A 8 -26.44 -4.67 -1.34
CA GLY A 8 -25.62 -4.60 -0.13
C GLY A 8 -24.38 -3.78 -0.43
N ALA A 9 -24.26 -2.62 0.20
CA ALA A 9 -23.02 -1.85 0.18
C ALA A 9 -21.92 -2.72 0.80
N ALA A 10 -20.99 -3.21 -0.03
CA ALA A 10 -19.79 -3.85 0.45
C ALA A 10 -18.96 -2.77 1.16
N PHE A 11 -19.01 -2.75 2.49
CA PHE A 11 -18.10 -1.93 3.28
C PHE A 11 -16.68 -2.37 2.92
N ALA A 12 -15.90 -1.48 2.32
CA ALA A 12 -14.46 -1.68 2.21
C ALA A 12 -13.92 -1.71 3.64
N ALA A 13 -13.68 -2.92 4.16
CA ALA A 13 -13.23 -3.11 5.52
C ALA A 13 -11.71 -2.97 5.52
N ALA A 14 -11.23 -1.79 5.89
CA ALA A 14 -9.86 -1.60 6.32
C ALA A 14 -9.75 -2.06 7.77
N VAL A 15 -8.80 -2.97 8.05
CA VAL A 15 -8.52 -3.46 9.40
C VAL A 15 -7.31 -2.70 9.92
N PRO A 16 -7.47 -1.85 10.95
CA PRO A 16 -6.33 -1.15 11.53
C PRO A 16 -5.39 -2.14 12.21
N LEU A 17 -4.12 -2.09 11.83
CA LEU A 17 -3.07 -2.87 12.48
C LEU A 17 -2.35 -2.03 13.52
N THR A 18 -1.71 -2.70 14.47
CA THR A 18 -0.83 -2.05 15.46
C THR A 18 0.65 -2.35 15.22
N HIS A 19 0.93 -3.26 14.28
CA HIS A 19 2.25 -3.75 13.89
C HIS A 19 2.11 -4.69 12.67
N LEU A 20 3.23 -5.09 12.07
CA LEU A 20 3.28 -6.06 10.97
C LEU A 20 3.90 -7.42 11.35
N ARG A 21 3.86 -7.80 12.65
CA ARG A 21 4.43 -9.08 13.13
C ARG A 21 3.89 -10.30 12.37
N ASP A 22 2.60 -10.35 12.08
CA ASP A 22 1.96 -11.49 11.40
C ASP A 22 2.17 -11.48 9.86
N PHE A 23 2.95 -10.53 9.36
CA PHE A 23 3.24 -10.34 7.93
C PHE A 23 4.73 -10.57 7.60
N GLU A 24 5.38 -11.53 8.25
CA GLU A 24 6.82 -11.81 8.11
C GLU A 24 7.25 -12.03 6.65
N ALA A 25 6.39 -12.64 5.82
CA ALA A 25 6.65 -12.82 4.39
C ALA A 25 6.91 -11.49 3.65
N LEU A 26 6.32 -10.39 4.13
CA LEU A 26 6.49 -9.04 3.58
C LEU A 26 7.71 -8.31 4.16
N HIS A 27 8.33 -8.80 5.24
CA HIS A 27 9.45 -8.10 5.86
C HIS A 27 10.67 -8.09 4.94
N GLY A 28 11.33 -6.95 4.85
CA GLY A 28 12.52 -6.78 4.03
C GLY A 28 12.70 -5.34 3.57
N ARG A 29 13.73 -5.14 2.76
CA ARG A 29 13.99 -3.87 2.09
C ARG A 29 13.46 -3.95 0.67
N TYR A 30 12.82 -2.89 0.20
CA TYR A 30 12.26 -2.76 -1.14
C TYR A 30 12.86 -1.53 -1.79
N ALA A 31 13.32 -1.69 -3.03
CA ALA A 31 13.94 -0.62 -3.80
C ALA A 31 13.38 -0.59 -5.24
N PRO A 32 13.50 0.52 -5.97
CA PRO A 32 12.99 0.65 -7.33
C PRO A 32 13.56 -0.44 -8.24
N GLY A 33 12.68 -1.30 -8.77
CA GLY A 33 13.08 -2.48 -9.55
C GLY A 33 13.92 -3.52 -8.81
N GLY A 34 14.01 -3.46 -7.48
CA GLY A 34 14.80 -4.40 -6.67
C GLY A 34 16.29 -4.06 -6.54
N ASP A 35 16.75 -2.95 -7.15
CA ASP A 35 18.15 -2.51 -7.01
C ASP A 35 18.32 -1.70 -5.71
N CYS A 36 18.90 -2.35 -4.69
CA CYS A 36 19.09 -1.79 -3.35
C CYS A 36 20.09 -0.63 -3.28
N ARG A 37 20.73 -0.26 -4.40
CA ARG A 37 21.53 0.96 -4.52
C ARG A 37 20.67 2.17 -4.88
N ARG A 38 19.48 1.95 -5.43
CA ARG A 38 18.55 3.01 -5.82
C ARG A 38 17.77 3.53 -4.62
N GLN A 39 17.35 4.78 -4.74
CA GLN A 39 16.50 5.48 -3.80
C GLN A 39 15.24 5.98 -4.52
N PRO A 40 14.14 6.22 -3.78
CA PRO A 40 14.02 5.98 -2.34
C PRO A 40 13.79 4.49 -2.02
N GLN A 41 13.83 4.09 -0.74
CA GLN A 41 13.66 2.70 -0.32
C GLN A 41 12.60 2.55 0.76
N ILE A 42 11.87 1.45 0.72
CA ILE A 42 10.85 1.09 1.71
C ILE A 42 11.36 -0.09 2.52
N VAL A 43 11.41 0.04 3.84
CA VAL A 43 11.81 -1.03 4.76
C VAL A 43 10.59 -1.49 5.53
N VAL A 44 10.28 -2.77 5.44
CA VAL A 44 9.17 -3.41 6.14
C VAL A 44 9.74 -4.34 7.20
N ASP A 45 9.29 -4.17 8.43
CA ASP A 45 9.63 -5.05 9.55
C ASP A 45 8.42 -5.21 10.47
N ALA A 46 8.59 -5.98 11.55
CA ALA A 46 7.56 -6.22 12.53
C ALA A 46 6.91 -4.93 13.09
N ALA A 47 7.63 -3.81 13.13
CA ALA A 47 7.14 -2.54 13.66
C ALA A 47 6.47 -1.65 12.59
N GLY A 48 6.46 -2.04 11.31
CA GLY A 48 5.70 -1.35 10.27
C GLY A 48 6.49 -1.07 8.99
N ILE A 49 6.08 -0.01 8.29
CA ILE A 49 6.62 0.39 6.98
C ILE A 49 7.38 1.71 7.14
N ALA A 50 8.69 1.69 6.91
CA ALA A 50 9.55 2.86 6.95
C ALA A 50 9.93 3.32 5.54
N PHE A 51 9.83 4.63 5.32
CA PHE A 51 10.18 5.31 4.09
C PHE A 51 11.57 5.96 4.26
N THR A 52 12.57 5.50 3.51
CA THR A 52 13.98 5.91 3.66
C THR A 52 14.59 6.45 2.36
N GLY A 53 15.54 7.39 2.48
CA GLY A 53 16.29 7.96 1.34
C GLY A 53 15.50 8.83 0.36
N GLY A 54 14.24 9.15 0.68
CA GLY A 54 13.44 10.18 0.02
C GLY A 54 13.03 11.30 0.99
N PRO A 55 12.05 12.14 0.65
CA PRO A 55 11.44 13.08 1.59
C PRO A 55 10.98 12.35 2.86
N SER A 56 11.28 12.90 4.03
CA SER A 56 10.93 12.26 5.29
C SER A 56 9.41 12.06 5.39
N LEU A 57 9.01 10.82 5.60
CA LEU A 57 7.66 10.45 6.01
C LEU A 57 7.74 9.72 7.36
N PRO A 58 6.71 9.85 8.23
CA PRO A 58 6.61 9.03 9.42
C PRO A 58 6.68 7.54 9.08
N ARG A 59 7.18 6.72 10.01
CA ARG A 59 6.96 5.28 9.91
C ARG A 59 5.45 5.03 10.01
N ALA A 60 4.94 4.20 9.11
CA ALA A 60 3.60 3.65 9.20
C ALA A 60 3.64 2.44 10.14
N ASP A 61 3.54 2.69 11.44
CA ASP A 61 3.52 1.68 12.51
C ASP A 61 2.12 1.15 12.81
N ARG A 62 1.08 1.84 12.34
CA ARG A 62 -0.32 1.44 12.39
C ARG A 62 -0.99 1.50 11.01
N PRO A 63 -0.51 0.73 10.01
CA PRO A 63 -1.13 0.73 8.70
C PRO A 63 -2.50 0.04 8.75
N ASP A 64 -3.40 0.44 7.87
CA ASP A 64 -4.68 -0.21 7.65
C ASP A 64 -4.51 -1.30 6.58
N TYR A 65 -4.86 -2.55 6.90
CA TYR A 65 -4.92 -3.64 5.92
C TYR A 65 -6.27 -3.63 5.20
N ALA A 66 -6.25 -3.36 3.89
CA ALA A 66 -7.43 -3.25 3.05
C ALA A 66 -7.84 -4.64 2.50
N ALA A 67 -8.34 -5.51 3.39
CA ALA A 67 -8.56 -6.92 3.11
C ALA A 67 -9.48 -7.21 1.91
N THR A 68 -10.44 -6.32 1.64
CA THR A 68 -11.41 -6.47 0.54
C THR A 68 -11.10 -5.61 -0.68
N PHE A 69 -9.95 -4.93 -0.73
CA PHE A 69 -9.61 -4.01 -1.82
C PHE A 69 -9.56 -4.72 -3.19
N MET A 70 -9.04 -5.94 -3.22
CA MET A 70 -8.99 -6.79 -4.43
C MET A 70 -10.31 -7.53 -4.71
N GLY A 71 -11.37 -7.22 -3.96
CA GLY A 71 -12.67 -7.89 -4.00
C GLY A 71 -12.84 -8.95 -2.90
N PRO A 72 -14.07 -9.22 -2.46
CA PRO A 72 -14.35 -10.10 -1.31
C PRO A 72 -14.09 -11.60 -1.58
N ALA A 73 -13.96 -12.00 -2.85
CA ALA A 73 -13.68 -13.38 -3.25
C ALA A 73 -12.21 -13.58 -3.69
N TYR A 74 -11.35 -12.61 -3.41
CA TYR A 74 -9.95 -12.67 -3.80
C TYR A 74 -9.20 -13.76 -3.00
N THR A 75 -8.45 -14.61 -3.70
CA THR A 75 -7.71 -15.75 -3.13
C THR A 75 -6.22 -15.76 -3.51
N GLY A 76 -5.71 -14.66 -4.07
CA GLY A 76 -4.30 -14.51 -4.44
C GLY A 76 -3.41 -14.11 -3.26
N ILE A 77 -2.18 -13.71 -3.57
CA ILE A 77 -1.14 -13.39 -2.59
C ILE A 77 -0.87 -11.88 -2.43
N ALA A 78 -1.56 -11.05 -3.21
CA ALA A 78 -1.45 -9.59 -3.12
C ALA A 78 -2.15 -9.07 -1.86
N LEU A 79 -1.48 -8.17 -1.15
CA LEU A 79 -1.95 -7.60 0.11
C LEU A 79 -1.86 -6.08 0.02
N THR A 80 -2.99 -5.40 0.23
CA THR A 80 -3.08 -3.95 0.05
C THR A 80 -3.19 -3.25 1.40
N PHE A 81 -2.42 -2.18 1.56
CA PHE A 81 -2.34 -1.41 2.80
C PHE A 81 -2.43 0.09 2.53
N PHE A 82 -3.10 0.80 3.43
CA PHE A 82 -2.94 2.24 3.58
C PHE A 82 -1.90 2.48 4.68
N PRO A 83 -0.74 3.09 4.38
CA PRO A 83 0.29 3.34 5.39
C PRO A 83 -0.17 4.28 6.51
N TYR A 84 -1.05 5.21 6.18
CA TYR A 84 -1.63 6.17 7.12
C TYR A 84 -3.15 6.01 7.06
N ALA A 85 -3.78 5.69 8.19
CA ALA A 85 -5.22 5.39 8.26
C ALA A 85 -6.11 6.64 8.16
N ASP A 86 -5.58 7.79 8.57
CA ASP A 86 -6.32 9.05 8.58
C ASP A 86 -6.48 9.64 7.17
N GLU A 87 -7.66 10.19 6.90
CA GLU A 87 -7.90 10.93 5.66
C GLU A 87 -7.23 12.32 5.69
N PRO A 88 -6.68 12.80 4.55
CA PRO A 88 -6.61 12.09 3.28
C PRO A 88 -5.54 10.99 3.28
N ARG A 89 -5.86 9.82 2.71
CA ARG A 89 -4.92 8.70 2.52
C ARG A 89 -4.10 8.91 1.25
N PRO A 90 -2.82 9.32 1.31
CA PRO A 90 -2.11 9.77 0.11
C PRO A 90 -1.50 8.63 -0.71
N LEU A 91 -1.34 7.45 -0.12
CA LEU A 91 -0.64 6.32 -0.70
C LEU A 91 -1.44 5.04 -0.51
N LEU A 92 -1.45 4.21 -1.54
CA LEU A 92 -1.86 2.82 -1.51
C LEU A 92 -0.65 1.93 -1.81
N LEU A 93 -0.37 0.97 -0.94
CA LEU A 93 0.72 0.01 -1.11
C LEU A 93 0.15 -1.37 -1.37
N THR A 94 0.46 -1.98 -2.51
CA THR A 94 0.10 -3.36 -2.80
C THR A 94 1.36 -4.22 -2.83
N PHE A 95 1.52 -5.03 -1.79
CA PHE A 95 2.54 -6.06 -1.72
C PHE A 95 2.15 -7.26 -2.56
N ASN A 96 3.15 -7.96 -3.09
CA ASN A 96 3.01 -9.03 -4.07
C ASN A 96 2.07 -8.65 -5.22
N ALA A 97 2.16 -7.38 -5.66
CA ALA A 97 1.36 -6.87 -6.78
C ALA A 97 1.54 -7.76 -8.02
N ASP A 98 0.51 -7.83 -8.86
CA ASP A 98 0.46 -8.71 -10.03
C ASP A 98 0.76 -10.18 -9.69
N GLU A 99 0.33 -10.63 -8.49
CA GLU A 99 0.59 -11.98 -7.94
C GLU A 99 2.07 -12.39 -7.91
N THR A 100 2.98 -11.42 -7.83
CA THR A 100 4.42 -11.67 -7.91
C THR A 100 5.08 -11.50 -6.54
N PRO A 101 5.59 -12.58 -5.90
CA PRO A 101 6.24 -12.49 -4.60
C PRO A 101 7.34 -11.43 -4.55
N GLY A 102 7.30 -10.57 -3.52
CA GLY A 102 8.31 -9.52 -3.32
C GLY A 102 8.17 -8.30 -4.22
N ARG A 103 7.21 -8.24 -5.14
CA ARG A 103 6.86 -7.00 -5.85
C ARG A 103 6.06 -6.07 -4.95
N LEU A 104 6.29 -4.76 -5.05
CA LEU A 104 5.53 -3.75 -4.32
C LEU A 104 5.19 -2.59 -5.24
N THR A 105 3.90 -2.33 -5.44
CA THR A 105 3.44 -1.10 -6.10
C THR A 105 3.08 -0.05 -5.05
N VAL A 106 3.49 1.18 -5.32
CA VAL A 106 3.07 2.38 -4.58
C VAL A 106 2.27 3.24 -5.54
N GLN A 107 1.04 3.55 -5.17
CA GLN A 107 0.12 4.36 -5.97
C GLN A 107 -0.38 5.55 -5.13
N SER A 108 -0.81 6.61 -5.82
CA SER A 108 -1.60 7.68 -5.21
C SER A 108 -3.03 7.21 -5.02
N GLU A 109 -3.60 7.41 -3.83
CA GLU A 109 -4.99 7.09 -3.54
C GLU A 109 -5.82 8.38 -3.53
N ASP A 110 -6.85 8.47 -4.38
CA ASP A 110 -7.72 9.66 -4.50
C ASP A 110 -6.98 11.00 -4.77
N PHE A 111 -5.78 10.93 -5.36
CA PHE A 111 -5.02 12.08 -5.85
C PHE A 111 -4.70 11.94 -7.34
N ASP A 112 -4.43 13.08 -7.98
CA ASP A 112 -3.98 13.21 -9.39
C ASP A 112 -4.91 12.61 -10.46
N TYR A 113 -6.15 12.22 -10.11
CA TYR A 113 -7.19 11.89 -11.08
C TYR A 113 -7.74 13.17 -11.76
N PRO A 114 -8.34 13.08 -12.96
CA PRO A 114 -8.91 14.25 -13.64
C PRO A 114 -9.95 14.98 -12.78
N GLY A 115 -9.64 16.23 -12.39
CA GLY A 115 -10.48 17.05 -11.51
C GLY A 115 -10.26 16.84 -10.01
N GLY A 116 -9.36 15.94 -9.62
CA GLY A 116 -8.99 15.66 -8.24
C GLY A 116 -7.90 16.57 -7.66
N PRO A 117 -7.66 16.50 -6.34
CA PRO A 117 -6.57 17.23 -5.71
C PRO A 117 -5.21 16.69 -6.18
N PRO A 118 -4.17 17.54 -6.26
CA PRO A 118 -2.84 17.08 -6.60
C PRO A 118 -2.19 16.31 -5.45
N LEU A 119 -1.43 15.26 -5.75
CA LEU A 119 -0.66 14.54 -4.73
C LEU A 119 0.37 15.49 -4.08
N PRO A 120 0.42 15.62 -2.74
CA PRO A 120 1.39 16.48 -2.07
C PRO A 120 2.83 16.09 -2.40
N ALA A 121 3.69 17.09 -2.61
CA ALA A 121 5.03 16.90 -3.17
C ALA A 121 5.90 15.87 -2.41
N ARG A 122 5.75 15.77 -1.09
CA ARG A 122 6.49 14.81 -0.25
C ARG A 122 6.20 13.33 -0.58
N TYR A 123 5.04 13.03 -1.18
CA TYR A 123 4.63 11.66 -1.54
C TYR A 123 5.04 11.29 -2.97
N ARG A 124 5.27 12.29 -3.84
CA ARG A 124 5.53 12.08 -5.28
C ARG A 124 6.73 11.17 -5.58
N PRO A 125 7.89 11.29 -4.91
CA PRO A 125 9.04 10.43 -5.21
C PRO A 125 8.77 8.94 -4.95
N TRP A 126 7.87 8.64 -4.00
CA TRP A 126 7.52 7.27 -3.65
C TRP A 126 6.68 6.60 -4.74
N VAL A 127 5.69 7.32 -5.27
CA VAL A 127 4.87 6.85 -6.40
C VAL A 127 5.70 6.78 -7.69
N ALA A 128 6.51 7.80 -7.98
CA ALA A 128 7.30 7.88 -9.22
C ALA A 128 8.36 6.76 -9.35
N ALA A 129 8.83 6.20 -8.23
CA ALA A 129 9.82 5.13 -8.25
C ALA A 129 9.21 3.71 -8.23
N SER A 130 7.88 3.61 -8.18
CA SER A 130 7.12 2.37 -8.34
C SER A 130 7.28 1.81 -9.78
N PRO A 131 7.36 0.49 -9.99
CA PRO A 131 7.30 -0.56 -8.97
C PRO A 131 8.62 -0.74 -8.23
N TYR A 132 8.49 -1.10 -6.96
CA TYR A 132 9.58 -1.60 -6.13
C TYR A 132 9.61 -3.12 -6.21
N ALA A 133 10.76 -3.69 -5.86
CA ALA A 133 10.88 -5.11 -5.56
C ALA A 133 11.75 -5.30 -4.32
N LYS A 134 11.52 -6.42 -3.64
CA LYS A 134 12.28 -6.84 -2.47
C LYS A 134 13.74 -7.05 -2.87
N CYS A 135 14.62 -6.46 -2.08
CA CYS A 135 16.05 -6.69 -2.12
C CYS A 135 16.36 -8.16 -1.84
N GLY A 136 17.21 -8.75 -2.68
CA GLY A 136 17.79 -10.08 -2.47
C GLY A 136 18.91 -10.07 -1.44
#